data_AF-A0A150T5X9-F1
#
_entry.id   AF-A0A150T5X9-F1
#
_cell.length_a   1.000
_cell.length_b   1.000
_cell.length_c   1.000
_cell.angle_alpha   90.00
_cell.angle_beta   90.00
_cell.angle_gamma   90.00
#
_symmetry.space_group_name_H-M   'P 1'
#
loop_
_entity.id
_entity.type
_entity.pdbx_description
1 polymer ?
#
loop_
_entity_poly.entity_id
_entity_poly.type
_entity_poly.pdbx_seq_one_letter_code
_entity_poly.pdbx_strand_id
1 'polypeptide(L)'
;MARFVVRCPSCDGELRATRLGCQACGTNLDGQFEIPALLQLSPDDLAFVTAFVRSSGSLKAMAQQLQVSYPTVRNRLDEIIGRLDALEQGVQRRRHEILDALENGRLSAKEAEEALRKVGL
;
A
#
# COMPACT_ATOMS: atom_id res chain seq x y z
N MET A 1 2.04 10.92 -19.39
CA MET A 1 2.21 9.63 -18.68
C MET A 1 0.89 9.23 -18.07
N ALA A 2 0.50 7.96 -18.14
CA ALA A 2 -0.72 7.48 -17.50
C ALA A 2 -0.55 7.48 -15.96
N ARG A 3 -1.64 7.73 -15.23
CA ARG A 3 -1.66 7.66 -13.77
C ARG A 3 -1.52 6.21 -13.32
N PHE A 4 -0.73 5.95 -12.28
CA PHE A 4 -0.63 4.61 -11.71
C PHE A 4 -1.99 4.21 -11.11
N VAL A 5 -2.52 3.06 -11.52
CA VAL A 5 -3.83 2.56 -11.11
C VAL A 5 -3.62 1.42 -10.12
N VAL A 6 -4.24 1.53 -8.95
CA VAL A 6 -4.10 0.56 -7.85
C VAL A 6 -5.36 -0.27 -7.59
N ARG A 7 -6.47 0.02 -8.28
CA ARG A 7 -7.70 -0.77 -8.27
C ARG A 7 -8.20 -1.08 -9.67
N CYS A 8 -8.82 -2.24 -9.83
CA CYS A 8 -9.37 -2.66 -11.10
C CYS A 8 -10.55 -1.74 -11.50
N PRO A 9 -10.50 -1.03 -12.65
CA PRO A 9 -11.57 -0.12 -13.06
C PRO A 9 -12.88 -0.84 -13.41
N SER A 10 -12.86 -2.18 -13.55
CA SER A 10 -14.04 -2.98 -13.88
C SER A 10 -14.77 -3.54 -12.66
N CYS A 11 -14.06 -3.85 -11.56
CA CYS A 11 -14.64 -4.52 -10.40
C CYS A 11 -14.20 -3.96 -9.04
N ASP A 12 -13.40 -2.89 -9.03
CA ASP A 12 -12.76 -2.29 -7.85
C ASP A 12 -11.82 -3.22 -7.05
N GLY A 13 -11.54 -4.42 -7.57
CA GLY A 13 -10.64 -5.38 -6.94
C GLY A 13 -9.17 -4.92 -6.88
N GLU A 14 -8.41 -5.54 -5.99
CA GLU A 14 -6.96 -5.30 -5.82
C GLU A 14 -6.19 -5.68 -7.09
N LEU A 15 -5.28 -4.80 -7.53
CA LEU A 15 -4.36 -5.08 -8.63
C LEU A 15 -3.02 -5.56 -8.11
N ARG A 16 -2.35 -6.40 -8.91
CA ARG A 16 -0.96 -6.82 -8.70
C ARG A 16 -0.13 -6.40 -9.90
N ALA A 17 1.07 -5.90 -9.65
CA ALA A 17 2.01 -5.65 -10.73
C ALA A 17 2.57 -6.99 -11.21
N THR A 18 2.53 -7.24 -12.51
CA THR A 18 2.96 -8.53 -13.10
C THR A 18 4.27 -8.46 -13.86
N ARG A 19 4.70 -7.26 -14.23
CA ARG A 19 5.91 -7.01 -15.00
C ARG A 19 6.56 -5.68 -14.62
N LEU A 20 7.87 -5.68 -14.43
CA LEU A 20 8.70 -4.49 -14.26
C LEU A 20 9.72 -4.43 -15.40
N GLY A 21 9.84 -3.28 -16.06
CA GLY A 21 10.82 -3.07 -17.15
C GLY A 21 11.95 -2.15 -16.72
N CYS A 22 13.19 -2.62 -16.82
CA CYS A 22 14.37 -1.78 -16.57
C CYS A 22 14.63 -0.86 -17.77
N GLN A 23 14.62 0.46 -17.55
CA GLN A 23 14.88 1.42 -18.62
C GLN A 23 16.36 1.49 -19.06
N ALA A 24 17.30 1.03 -18.22
CA ALA A 24 18.73 1.10 -18.52
C ALA A 24 19.23 -0.05 -19.40
N CYS A 25 18.75 -1.27 -19.17
CA CYS A 25 19.23 -2.48 -19.88
C CYS A 25 18.13 -3.26 -20.61
N GLY A 26 16.87 -2.84 -20.52
CA GLY A 26 15.75 -3.50 -21.20
C GLY A 26 15.28 -4.82 -20.58
N THR A 27 15.89 -5.27 -19.48
CA THR A 27 15.46 -6.47 -18.76
C THR A 27 14.03 -6.33 -18.27
N ASN A 28 13.20 -7.33 -18.57
CA ASN A 28 11.86 -7.47 -18.01
C ASN A 28 11.90 -8.48 -16.86
N LEU A 29 11.35 -8.08 -15.71
CA LEU A 29 11.11 -8.97 -14.58
C LEU A 29 9.63 -9.30 -14.55
N ASP A 30 9.28 -10.54 -14.87
CA ASP A 30 7.94 -11.07 -14.72
C ASP A 30 7.78 -11.69 -13.32
N GLY A 31 6.64 -11.45 -12.68
CA GLY A 31 6.40 -11.93 -11.31
C GLY A 31 5.01 -11.56 -10.81
N GLN A 32 4.77 -11.79 -9.53
CA GLN A 32 3.61 -11.23 -8.84
C GLN A 32 4.15 -10.29 -7.78
N PHE A 33 4.09 -9.00 -8.07
CA PHE A 33 4.59 -7.94 -7.19
C PHE A 33 3.41 -7.28 -6.49
N GLU A 34 3.54 -7.11 -5.19
CA GLU A 34 2.59 -6.34 -4.40
C GLU A 34 2.77 -4.85 -4.65
N ILE A 35 1.66 -4.13 -4.60
CA ILE A 35 1.69 -2.68 -4.65
C ILE A 35 1.92 -2.19 -3.21
N PRO A 36 3.01 -1.46 -2.91
CA PRO A 36 3.26 -0.93 -1.56
C PRO A 36 2.07 -0.12 -1.04
N ALA A 37 1.75 -0.23 0.25
CA ALA A 37 0.60 0.44 0.88
C ALA A 37 0.55 1.95 0.58
N LEU A 38 1.72 2.60 0.59
CA LEU A 38 1.83 4.02 0.27
C LEU A 38 1.28 4.37 -1.12
N LEU A 39 1.53 3.52 -2.12
CA LEU A 39 1.02 3.75 -3.49
C LEU A 39 -0.48 3.47 -3.61
N GLN A 40 -1.07 2.75 -2.65
CA GLN A 40 -2.51 2.46 -2.62
C GLN A 40 -3.33 3.60 -2.00
N LEU A 41 -2.66 4.59 -1.39
CA LEU A 41 -3.31 5.79 -0.88
C LEU A 41 -4.02 6.56 -2.00
N SER A 42 -5.07 7.30 -1.60
CA SER A 42 -5.74 8.20 -2.52
C SER A 42 -4.76 9.27 -3.02
N PRO A 43 -4.98 9.85 -4.20
CA PRO A 43 -4.13 10.92 -4.70
C PRO A 43 -3.95 12.11 -3.75
N ASP A 44 -5.01 12.46 -3.02
CA ASP A 44 -4.98 13.57 -2.07
C ASP A 44 -4.15 13.22 -0.84
N ASP A 45 -4.20 11.97 -0.39
CA ASP A 45 -3.36 11.48 0.70
C ASP A 45 -1.88 11.43 0.28
N LEU A 46 -1.59 10.94 -0.93
CA LEU A 46 -0.24 10.97 -1.50
C LEU A 46 0.30 12.41 -1.61
N ALA A 47 -0.53 13.35 -2.04
CA ALA A 47 -0.16 14.76 -2.11
C ALA A 47 0.14 15.33 -0.72
N PHE A 48 -0.69 15.01 0.28
CA PHE A 48 -0.47 15.40 1.66
C PHE A 48 0.86 14.84 2.21
N VAL A 49 1.12 13.53 2.04
CA VAL A 49 2.36 12.89 2.48
C VAL A 49 3.57 13.51 1.79
N THR A 50 3.47 13.79 0.49
CA THR A 50 4.54 14.47 -0.26
C THR A 50 4.83 15.85 0.30
N ALA A 51 3.79 16.64 0.61
CA ALA A 51 3.94 17.95 1.22
C ALA A 51 4.53 17.86 2.64
N PHE A 52 4.13 16.86 3.42
CA PHE A 52 4.65 16.61 4.76
C PHE A 52 6.16 16.30 4.73
N VAL A 53 6.60 15.41 3.82
CA VAL A 53 8.02 15.09 3.63
C VAL A 53 8.82 16.32 3.17
N ARG A 54 8.29 17.10 2.21
CA ARG A 54 8.91 18.37 1.77
C ARG A 54 9.01 19.40 2.88
N SER A 55 8.12 19.33 3.86
CA SER A 55 8.13 20.16 5.06
C SER A 55 8.99 19.58 6.18
N SER A 56 9.82 18.57 5.90
CA SER A 56 10.64 17.84 6.88
C SER A 56 9.84 17.30 8.07
N GLY A 57 8.58 16.92 7.83
CA GLY A 57 7.65 16.44 8.87
C GLY A 57 7.05 17.54 9.75
N SER A 58 7.19 18.81 9.39
CA SER A 58 6.68 19.92 10.20
C SER A 58 5.18 20.15 10.00
N LEU A 59 4.39 19.68 10.96
CA LEU A 59 2.95 19.97 11.03
C LEU A 59 2.64 21.47 11.13
N LYS A 60 3.54 22.25 11.75
CA LYS A 60 3.40 23.72 11.82
C LYS A 60 3.55 24.37 10.45
N ALA A 61 4.59 23.98 9.69
CA ALA A 61 4.80 24.51 8.34
C ALA A 61 3.64 24.12 7.40
N MET A 62 3.18 22.87 7.51
CA MET A 62 2.00 22.38 6.80
C MET A 62 0.75 23.21 7.10
N ALA A 63 0.47 23.50 8.38
CA ALA A 63 -0.69 24.30 8.79
C ALA A 63 -0.66 25.72 8.19
N GLN A 64 0.53 26.35 8.18
CA GLN A 64 0.74 27.65 7.55
C GLN A 64 0.53 27.60 6.04
N GLN A 65 1.13 26.62 5.36
CA GLN A 65 1.04 26.47 3.90
C GLN A 65 -0.39 26.18 3.43
N LEU A 66 -1.11 25.33 4.17
CA LEU A 66 -2.49 24.95 3.85
C LEU A 66 -3.53 25.94 4.39
N GLN A 67 -3.11 26.97 5.14
CA GLN A 67 -3.98 27.97 5.78
C GLN A 67 -5.08 27.35 6.65
N VAL A 68 -4.73 26.28 7.38
CA VAL A 68 -5.64 25.59 8.32
C VAL A 68 -5.03 25.54 9.71
N SER A 69 -5.84 25.17 10.69
CA SER A 69 -5.35 25.00 12.06
C SER A 69 -4.38 23.82 12.17
N TYR A 70 -3.44 23.89 13.12
CA TYR A 70 -2.57 22.77 13.44
C TYR A 70 -3.35 21.48 13.76
N PRO A 71 -4.44 21.50 14.57
CA PRO A 71 -5.30 20.33 14.76
C PRO A 71 -5.83 19.73 13.47
N THR A 72 -6.21 20.56 12.48
CA THR A 72 -6.70 20.07 11.18
C THR A 72 -5.64 19.24 10.45
N VAL A 73 -4.39 19.72 10.41
CA VAL A 73 -3.30 18.98 9.75
C VAL A 73 -2.94 17.70 10.52
N ARG A 74 -2.89 17.77 11.85
CA ARG A 74 -2.61 16.60 12.70
C ARG A 74 -3.66 15.51 12.48
N ASN A 75 -4.94 15.86 12.58
CA ASN A 75 -6.03 14.90 12.36
C ASN A 75 -5.94 14.26 10.98
N ARG A 76 -5.60 15.05 9.94
CA ARG A 76 -5.42 14.51 8.58
C ARG A 76 -4.23 13.55 8.49
N LEU A 77 -3.12 13.85 9.16
CA LEU A 77 -1.98 12.93 9.21
C LEU A 77 -2.38 11.62 9.92
N ASP A 78 -3.04 11.71 11.06
CA ASP A 78 -3.49 10.55 11.84
C ASP A 78 -4.46 9.67 11.04
N GLU A 79 -5.39 10.28 10.27
CA GLU A 79 -6.25 9.55 9.33
C GLU A 79 -5.46 8.76 8.28
N ILE A 80 -4.42 9.37 7.71
CA ILE A 80 -3.60 8.74 6.67
C ILE A 80 -2.78 7.60 7.27
N ILE A 81 -2.20 7.79 8.46
CA ILE A 81 -1.50 6.75 9.22
C ILE A 81 -2.45 5.58 9.45
N GLY A 82 -3.67 5.82 9.94
CA GLY A 82 -4.65 4.77 10.16
C GLY A 82 -5.03 3.99 8.89
N ARG A 83 -5.08 4.65 7.72
CA ARG A 83 -5.29 3.95 6.43
C ARG A 83 -4.10 3.09 6.05
N LEU A 84 -2.87 3.57 6.24
CA LEU A 84 -1.66 2.78 5.98
C LEU A 84 -1.60 1.55 6.89
N ASP A 85 -1.83 1.74 8.19
CA ASP A 85 -1.88 0.65 9.16
C ASP A 85 -2.94 -0.37 8.79
N ALA A 86 -4.13 0.05 8.33
CA ALA A 86 -5.19 -0.86 7.91
C ALA A 86 -4.79 -1.70 6.68
N LEU A 87 -4.11 -1.08 5.71
CA LEU A 87 -3.59 -1.78 4.52
C LEU A 87 -2.53 -2.82 4.91
N GLU A 88 -1.62 -2.48 5.83
CA GLU A 88 -0.56 -3.37 6.31
C GLU A 88 -1.09 -4.46 7.26
N GLN A 89 -2.07 -4.16 8.11
CA GLN A 89 -2.75 -5.15 8.95
C GLN A 89 -3.58 -6.14 8.14
N GLY A 90 -4.09 -5.75 6.97
CA GLY A 90 -4.71 -6.68 6.03
C GLY A 90 -3.76 -7.80 5.62
N VAL A 91 -2.49 -7.47 5.39
CA VAL A 91 -1.40 -8.42 5.07
C VAL A 91 -1.15 -9.36 6.26
N GLN A 92 -1.03 -8.82 7.48
CA GLN A 92 -0.80 -9.64 8.67
C GLN A 92 -1.98 -10.57 9.00
N ARG A 93 -3.23 -10.08 8.86
CA ARG A 93 -4.42 -10.92 9.04
C ARG A 93 -4.48 -12.04 8.02
N ARG A 94 -4.24 -11.75 6.73
CA ARG A 94 -4.20 -12.79 5.69
C ARG A 94 -3.12 -13.83 5.97
N ARG A 95 -1.94 -13.41 6.44
CA ARG A 95 -0.90 -14.36 6.88
C ARG A 95 -1.42 -15.30 7.97
N HIS A 96 -2.06 -14.74 9.00
CA HIS A 96 -2.58 -15.54 10.11
C HIS A 96 -3.67 -16.50 9.64
N GLU A 97 -4.62 -16.05 8.81
CA GLU A 97 -5.66 -16.89 8.21
C GLU A 97 -5.09 -18.06 7.40
N ILE A 98 -4.01 -17.82 6.63
CA ILE A 98 -3.35 -18.89 5.85
C ILE A 98 -2.71 -19.92 6.77
N LEU A 99 -2.02 -19.48 7.83
CA LEU A 99 -1.38 -20.37 8.80
C LEU A 99 -2.42 -21.18 9.59
N ASP A 100 -3.51 -20.55 10.03
CA ASP A 100 -4.62 -21.24 10.70
C ASP A 100 -5.27 -22.27 9.76
N ALA A 101 -5.44 -21.94 8.48
CA ALA A 101 -6.00 -22.87 7.49
C ALA A 101 -5.07 -24.07 7.22
N LEU A 102 -3.75 -23.87 7.27
CA LEU A 102 -2.75 -24.94 7.19
C LEU A 102 -2.82 -25.85 8.44
N GLU A 103 -2.82 -25.27 9.63
CA GLU A 103 -2.90 -26.03 10.90
C GLU A 103 -4.18 -26.87 10.99
N ASN A 104 -5.30 -26.33 10.52
CA ASN A 104 -6.59 -27.00 10.53
C ASN A 104 -6.80 -27.95 9.33
N GLY A 105 -5.78 -28.17 8.49
CA GLY A 105 -5.84 -29.08 7.34
C GLY A 105 -6.75 -28.64 6.20
N ARG A 106 -7.16 -27.36 6.17
CA ARG A 106 -7.95 -26.76 5.08
C ARG A 106 -7.08 -26.37 3.89
N LEU A 107 -5.77 -26.20 4.11
CA LEU A 107 -4.76 -26.01 3.07
C LEU A 107 -3.66 -27.08 3.22
N SER A 108 -3.15 -27.57 2.11
CA SER A 108 -1.89 -28.31 2.08
C SER A 108 -0.71 -27.36 2.27
N ALA A 109 0.45 -27.90 2.67
CA ALA A 109 1.69 -27.12 2.83
C ALA A 109 2.06 -26.34 1.56
N LYS A 110 1.86 -26.96 0.38
CA LYS A 110 2.14 -26.33 -0.91
C LYS A 110 1.19 -25.18 -1.24
N GLU A 111 -0.09 -25.32 -0.91
CA GLU A 111 -1.10 -24.27 -1.12
C GLU A 111 -0.90 -23.10 -0.16
N ALA A 112 -0.55 -23.38 1.08
CA ALA A 112 -0.20 -22.36 2.07
C ALA A 112 1.07 -21.59 1.65
N GLU A 113 2.09 -22.27 1.16
CA GLU A 113 3.32 -21.65 0.63
C GLU A 113 3.01 -20.71 -0.55
N GLU A 114 2.23 -21.17 -1.54
CA GLU A 114 1.81 -20.33 -2.66
C GLU A 114 0.94 -19.14 -2.23
N ALA A 115 0.10 -19.31 -1.20
CA ALA A 115 -0.73 -18.25 -0.65
C ALA A 115 0.11 -17.21 0.11
N LEU A 116 1.09 -17.63 0.91
CA LEU A 116 2.00 -16.72 1.64
C LEU A 116 2.86 -15.90 0.68
N ARG A 117 3.36 -16.52 -0.40
CA ARG A 117 4.13 -15.83 -1.43
C ARG A 117 3.32 -14.74 -2.15
N LYS A 118 1.99 -14.90 -2.20
CA LYS A 118 1.05 -13.89 -2.72
C LYS A 118 0.73 -12.79 -1.71
N VAL A 119 1.15 -12.90 -0.45
CA VAL A 119 1.02 -11.88 0.60
C VAL A 119 2.36 -11.16 0.82
N GLY A 120 3.34 -11.37 -0.07
CA GLY A 120 4.63 -10.68 -0.03
C GLY A 120 5.62 -11.24 1.00
N LEU A 121 5.45 -12.49 1.42
CA LEU A 121 6.29 -13.19 2.42
C LEU A 121 6.96 -14.44 1.86
#